data_AF-A0A941KHW3-F1
#
_entry.id   AF-A0A941KHW3-F1
#
_cell.length_a   1.000
_cell.length_b   1.000
_cell.length_c   1.000
_cell.angle_alpha   90.00
_cell.angle_beta   90.00
_cell.angle_gamma   90.00
#
_symmetry.space_group_name_H-M   'P 1'
#
loop_
_entity.id
_entity.type
_entity.pdbx_description
1 polymer ?
#
loop_
_entity_poly.entity_id
_entity_poly.type
_entity_poly.pdbx_seq_one_letter_code
_entity_poly.pdbx_strand_id
1 'polypeptide(L)'
;MIRITLLQVASFLLPFVLFFLWRLQTSSEAALKPTPVLKLSAAGAGLAVLSMIGLVVFDSLNGGHAGDCYIPPQVVDGEIQPGYFTDGECETIPGDEPRAL
;
A
#
# COMPACT_ATOMS: atom_id res chain seq x y z
N MET A 1 -0.94 -0.03 8.14
CA MET A 1 -0.11 -0.02 6.90
C MET A 1 -0.22 1.31 6.13
N ILE A 2 -1.41 1.91 6.02
CA ILE A 2 -1.68 3.12 5.20
C ILE A 2 -0.70 4.29 5.39
N ARG A 3 -0.22 4.52 6.61
CA ARG A 3 0.78 5.56 6.95
C ARG A 3 2.08 5.39 6.16
N ILE A 4 2.59 4.17 6.08
CA ILE A 4 3.84 3.85 5.39
C ILE A 4 3.63 3.91 3.88
N THR A 5 2.50 3.39 3.41
CA THR A 5 2.09 3.49 2.01
C THR A 5 2.06 4.96 1.56
N LEU A 6 1.43 5.86 2.33
CA LEU A 6 1.38 7.30 2.02
C LEU A 6 2.76 7.95 1.90
N LEU A 7 3.72 7.57 2.75
CA LEU A 7 5.09 8.07 2.68
C LEU A 7 5.82 7.56 1.42
N GLN A 8 5.62 6.28 1.07
CA GLN A 8 6.23 5.67 -0.11
C GLN A 8 5.69 6.28 -1.41
N VAL A 9 4.38 6.48 -1.45
CA VAL A 9 3.63 7.22 -2.47
C VAL A 9 4.15 8.64 -2.63
N ALA A 10 4.26 9.39 -1.52
CA ALA A 10 4.72 10.77 -1.55
C ALA A 10 6.16 10.87 -2.05
N SER A 11 7.04 9.97 -1.59
CA SER A 11 8.44 9.92 -2.02
C SER A 11 8.57 9.56 -3.51
N PHE A 12 7.69 8.71 -4.04
CA PHE A 12 7.67 8.36 -5.45
C PHE A 12 7.15 9.50 -6.34
N LEU A 13 6.14 10.24 -5.88
CA LEU A 13 5.60 11.39 -6.61
C LEU A 13 6.49 12.64 -6.52
N LEU A 14 7.34 12.74 -5.51
CA LEU A 14 8.20 13.89 -5.24
C LEU A 14 9.01 14.39 -6.45
N PRO A 15 9.76 13.56 -7.21
CA PRO A 15 10.50 14.03 -8.39
C PRO A 15 9.60 14.62 -9.48
N PHE A 16 8.39 14.08 -9.65
CA PHE A 16 7.42 14.58 -10.63
C PHE A 16 6.82 15.91 -10.21
N VAL A 17 6.47 16.06 -8.92
CA VAL A 17 5.97 17.30 -8.35
C VAL A 17 7.03 18.40 -8.43
N LEU A 18 8.28 18.10 -8.07
CA LEU A 18 9.39 19.06 -8.17
C LEU A 18 9.61 19.51 -9.62
N PHE A 19 9.63 18.58 -10.58
CA PHE A 19 9.75 18.91 -11.99
C PHE A 19 8.58 19.78 -12.48
N PHE A 20 7.35 19.44 -12.08
CA PHE A 20 6.15 20.19 -12.45
C PHE A 20 6.16 21.62 -11.89
N LEU A 21 6.53 21.79 -10.62
CA LEU A 21 6.68 23.10 -9.98
C LEU A 21 7.78 23.95 -10.64
N TRP A 22 8.96 23.36 -10.88
CA TRP A 22 10.04 24.04 -11.58
C TRP A 22 9.60 24.46 -13.00
N ARG A 23 8.88 23.58 -13.71
CA ARG A 23 8.37 23.83 -15.06
C ARG A 23 7.32 24.94 -15.08
N LEU A 24 6.41 24.99 -14.11
CA LEU A 24 5.42 26.06 -13.94
C LEU A 24 6.13 27.41 -13.77
N GLN A 25 7.13 27.46 -12.88
CA GLN A 25 7.87 28.69 -12.59
C GLN A 25 8.69 29.19 -13.80
N THR A 26 9.20 28.27 -14.62
CA THR A 26 9.95 28.58 -15.85
C THR A 26 9.06 29.03 -17.02
N SER A 27 7.75 28.83 -16.93
CA SER A 27 6.83 29.01 -18.06
C SER A 27 6.35 30.46 -18.25
N SER A 28 7.25 31.45 -18.33
CA SER A 28 6.81 32.85 -18.32
C SER A 28 6.40 33.45 -19.68
N GLU A 29 6.95 33.05 -20.85
CA GLU A 29 6.70 33.86 -22.08
C GLU A 29 6.61 33.11 -23.43
N ALA A 30 6.90 31.81 -23.52
CA ALA A 30 6.87 31.09 -24.80
C ALA A 30 5.57 30.31 -25.00
N ALA A 31 4.89 30.54 -26.13
CA ALA A 31 3.71 29.79 -26.54
C ALA A 31 3.98 28.28 -26.44
N LEU A 32 3.18 27.59 -25.62
CA LEU A 32 3.36 26.18 -25.29
C LEU A 32 3.14 25.32 -26.53
N LYS A 33 4.19 25.05 -27.31
CA LYS A 33 4.21 23.90 -28.20
C LYS A 33 4.49 22.67 -27.33
N PRO A 34 3.54 21.73 -27.17
CA PRO A 34 3.75 20.55 -26.36
C PRO A 34 4.84 19.70 -27.01
N THR A 35 6.05 19.77 -26.45
CA THR A 35 7.15 18.90 -26.85
C THR A 35 6.78 17.45 -26.54
N PRO A 36 7.24 16.47 -27.35
CA PRO A 36 6.96 15.05 -27.11
C PRO A 36 7.30 14.63 -25.67
N VAL A 37 8.40 15.15 -25.14
CA VAL A 37 8.84 14.92 -23.75
C VAL A 37 7.79 15.37 -22.72
N LEU A 38 7.10 16.50 -22.95
CA LEU A 38 6.04 16.99 -22.06
C LEU A 38 4.82 16.06 -22.08
N LYS A 39 4.45 15.55 -23.26
CA LYS A 39 3.35 14.58 -23.41
C LYS A 39 3.67 13.24 -22.74
N LEU A 40 4.89 12.73 -22.96
CA LEU A 40 5.37 11.49 -22.37
C LEU A 40 5.50 11.59 -20.84
N SER A 41 6.00 12.71 -20.32
CA SER A 41 6.08 12.93 -18.87
C SER A 41 4.71 13.06 -18.23
N ALA A 42 3.77 13.78 -18.84
CA ALA A 42 2.39 13.85 -18.35
C ALA A 42 1.68 12.49 -18.38
N ALA A 43 1.87 11.72 -19.46
CA ALA A 43 1.32 10.36 -19.57
C ALA A 43 1.94 9.42 -18.53
N GLY A 44 3.27 9.48 -18.33
CA GLY A 44 3.98 8.70 -17.32
C GLY A 44 3.53 9.05 -15.90
N ALA A 45 3.36 10.33 -15.59
CA ALA A 45 2.83 10.79 -14.31
C ALA A 45 1.38 10.31 -14.09
N GLY A 46 0.53 10.38 -15.12
CA GLY A 46 -0.84 9.86 -15.05
C GLY A 46 -0.88 8.35 -14.80
N LEU A 47 -0.04 7.60 -15.50
CA LEU A 47 0.06 6.14 -15.32
C LEU A 47 0.58 5.78 -13.93
N ALA A 48 1.60 6.49 -13.44
CA ALA A 48 2.11 6.38 -12.08
C ALA A 48 1.00 6.55 -11.02
N VAL A 49 0.22 7.63 -11.12
CA VAL A 49 -0.90 7.90 -10.20
C VAL A 49 -1.95 6.80 -10.28
N LEU A 50 -2.33 6.37 -11.48
CA LEU A 50 -3.31 5.29 -11.68
C LEU A 50 -2.85 3.96 -11.09
N SER A 51 -1.60 3.56 -11.33
CA SER A 51 -1.02 2.34 -10.75
C SER A 51 -1.05 2.40 -9.24
N MET A 52 -0.75 3.56 -8.67
CA MET A 52 -0.69 3.76 -7.24
C MET A 52 -2.07 3.68 -6.59
N ILE A 53 -3.09 4.28 -7.22
CA ILE A 53 -4.49 4.11 -6.80
C ILE A 53 -4.87 2.63 -6.89
N GLY A 54 -4.52 1.95 -7.99
CA GLY A 54 -4.77 0.52 -8.17
C GLY A 54 -4.17 -0.33 -7.06
N LEU A 55 -2.92 -0.05 -6.64
CA LEU A 55 -2.27 -0.74 -5.54
C LEU A 55 -2.97 -0.49 -4.20
N VAL A 56 -3.35 0.76 -3.90
CA VAL A 56 -4.08 1.08 -2.66
C VAL A 56 -5.44 0.38 -2.62
N VAL A 57 -6.17 0.36 -3.74
CA VAL A 57 -7.45 -0.35 -3.84
C VAL A 57 -7.24 -1.85 -3.69
N PHE A 58 -6.23 -2.43 -4.35
CA PHE A 58 -5.92 -3.85 -4.25
C PHE A 58 -5.54 -4.27 -2.82
N ASP A 59 -4.72 -3.47 -2.14
CA ASP A 59 -4.37 -3.68 -0.74
C ASP A 59 -5.60 -3.52 0.18
N SER A 60 -6.47 -2.54 -0.08
CA SER A 60 -7.71 -2.37 0.69
C SER A 60 -8.72 -3.50 0.49
N LEU A 61 -8.69 -4.20 -0.64
CA LEU A 61 -9.60 -5.31 -0.94
C LEU A 61 -9.07 -6.66 -0.44
N ASN A 62 -7.75 -6.82 -0.33
CA ASN A 62 -7.11 -8.10 0.03
C ASN A 62 -6.38 -8.07 1.38
N GLY A 63 -6.19 -6.90 1.98
CA GLY A 63 -5.59 -6.76 3.30
C GLY A 63 -6.58 -7.23 4.36
N GLY A 64 -6.13 -8.13 5.23
CA GLY A 64 -6.92 -8.61 6.37
C GLY A 64 -7.54 -7.44 7.15
N HIS A 65 -8.81 -7.58 7.52
CA HIS A 65 -9.58 -6.52 8.14
C HIS A 65 -8.97 -6.15 9.49
N ALA A 66 -9.14 -4.89 9.91
CA ALA A 66 -8.80 -4.48 11.27
C ALA A 66 -9.72 -5.23 12.25
N GLY A 67 -9.24 -6.35 12.77
CA GLY A 67 -10.04 -7.31 13.54
C GLY A 67 -9.68 -8.78 13.27
N ASP A 68 -8.93 -9.05 12.20
CA ASP A 68 -8.52 -10.42 11.88
C ASP A 68 -7.52 -10.95 12.93
N CYS A 69 -7.91 -11.99 13.65
CA CYS A 69 -7.03 -12.69 14.58
C CYS A 69 -6.25 -13.77 13.84
N TYR A 70 -4.92 -13.75 13.97
CA TYR A 70 -4.08 -14.83 13.47
C TYR A 70 -4.10 -16.01 14.43
N ILE A 71 -4.60 -17.15 13.96
CA ILE A 71 -4.50 -18.42 14.67
C ILE A 71 -3.20 -19.10 14.21
N PRO A 72 -2.21 -19.31 15.10
CA PRO A 72 -0.97 -19.97 14.72
C PRO A 72 -1.21 -21.44 14.37
N PRO A 73 -0.29 -22.06 13.60
CA PRO A 73 -0.39 -23.48 13.27
C PRO A 73 -0.40 -24.32 14.55
N GLN A 74 -1.37 -25.24 14.63
CA GLN A 74 -1.55 -26.10 15.80
C GLN A 74 -1.59 -27.57 15.38
N VAL A 75 -1.07 -28.42 16.26
CA VAL A 75 -1.13 -29.87 16.08
C VAL A 75 -2.39 -30.37 16.77
N VAL A 76 -3.37 -30.79 15.99
CA VAL A 76 -4.63 -31.36 16.49
C VAL A 76 -4.64 -32.83 16.04
N ASP A 77 -4.74 -33.75 17.01
CA ASP A 77 -4.78 -35.19 16.77
C ASP A 77 -3.60 -35.76 15.95
N GLY A 78 -2.43 -35.11 16.05
CA GLY A 78 -1.21 -35.53 15.34
C GLY A 78 -1.09 -34.98 13.91
N GLU A 79 -2.07 -34.21 13.43
CA GLU A 79 -1.99 -33.50 12.16
C GLU A 79 -1.70 -32.01 12.37
N ILE A 80 -0.85 -31.44 11.51
CA ILE A 80 -0.51 -30.02 11.53
C ILE A 80 -1.60 -29.27 10.78
N GLN A 81 -2.45 -28.55 11.50
CA GLN A 81 -3.37 -27.61 10.88
C GLN A 81 -2.63 -26.29 10.58
N PRO A 82 -2.60 -25.84 9.32
CA PRO A 82 -1.93 -24.60 8.95
C PRO A 82 -2.65 -23.41 9.60
N GLY A 83 -1.86 -22.42 10.03
CA GLY A 83 -2.40 -21.19 10.60
C GLY A 83 -3.25 -20.43 9.60
N TYR A 84 -4.33 -19.84 10.08
CA TYR A 84 -5.28 -19.07 9.29
C TYR A 84 -5.69 -17.80 10.04
N PHE A 85 -6.25 -16.84 9.30
CA PHE A 85 -6.82 -15.63 9.86
C PHE A 85 -8.32 -15.82 10.00
N THR A 86 -8.89 -15.42 11.14
CA THR A 86 -10.33 -15.44 11.38
C THR A 86 -10.83 -14.04 11.73
N ASP A 87 -11.99 -13.71 11.18
CA ASP A 87 -12.74 -12.48 11.39
C ASP A 87 -13.54 -12.61 12.70
N GLY A 88 -12.86 -12.41 13.84
CA GLY A 88 -13.44 -12.55 15.18
C GLY A 88 -12.48 -12.09 16.28
N GLU A 89 -13.02 -11.80 17.47
CA GLU A 89 -12.22 -11.53 18.66
C GLU A 89 -11.24 -12.68 18.88
N CYS A 90 -9.98 -12.39 19.24
CA CYS A 90 -9.01 -13.42 19.57
C CYS A 90 -9.48 -14.18 20.82
N GLU A 91 -10.34 -15.17 20.61
CA GLU A 91 -10.79 -16.05 21.67
C GLU A 91 -9.55 -16.85 22.09
N THR A 92 -9.10 -16.59 23.32
CA THR A 92 -7.99 -17.29 23.94
C THR A 92 -8.27 -18.77 23.88
N ILE A 93 -7.47 -19.52 23.12
CA ILE A 93 -7.61 -20.97 23.01
C ILE A 93 -7.51 -21.55 24.44
N PRO A 94 -8.47 -22.38 24.89
CA PRO A 94 -8.41 -23.00 26.22
C PRO A 94 -7.16 -23.89 26.30
N GLY A 95 -6.12 -23.42 27.00
CA GLY A 95 -4.83 -24.11 27.09
C GLY A 95 -3.60 -23.19 27.07
N ASP A 96 -3.76 -21.91 26.72
CA ASP A 96 -2.69 -20.90 26.75
C ASP A 96 -2.58 -20.21 28.13
N GLU A 97 -2.71 -20.98 29.21
CA GLU A 97 -2.23 -20.50 30.50
C GLU A 97 -0.70 -20.50 30.46
N PRO A 98 -0.02 -19.37 30.77
CA PRO A 98 1.42 -19.39 30.91
C PRO A 98 1.73 -20.38 32.03
N ARG A 99 2.36 -21.51 31.69
CA ARG A 99 2.93 -22.41 32.70
C ARG A 99 3.97 -21.60 33.45
N ALA A 100 3.58 -21.09 34.61
CA ALA A 100 4.47 -20.50 35.58
C ALA A 100 5.52 -21.57 35.92
N LEU A 101 6.74 -21.33 35.47
CA LEU A 101 7.93 -22.07 35.91
C LEU A 101 8.21 -21.72 37.37
#